data_AF-A0A9D4L1R4-F1
#
_entry.id   AF-A0A9D4L1R4-F1
#
_cell.length_a   1.000
_cell.length_b   1.000
_cell.length_c   1.000
_cell.angle_alpha   90.00
_cell.angle_beta   90.00
_cell.angle_gamma   90.00
#
_symmetry.space_group_name_H-M   'P 1'
#
loop_
_entity.id
_entity.type
_entity.pdbx_description
1 polymer ?
#
loop_
_entity_poly.entity_id
_entity_poly.type
_entity_poly.pdbx_seq_one_letter_code
_entity_poly.pdbx_strand_id
1 'polypeptide(L)'
;MSAKEVETDLDAGVLHNSEWVKRWEVGDIAFHQSRYDSLFDSQGEALFPGGAKSVFVPLCGKTPDMIWMYNQGHSVVGVELSEQAVQELFSENKLEARVQHVEGVGPLYTASEWYPTPPPLKDVFFNRLPLARMVGCKFT
;
A
#
# COMPACT_ATOMS: atom_id res chain seq x y z
N MET A 1 53.26 0.53 15.24
CA MET A 1 51.91 1.13 15.22
C MET A 1 51.09 0.29 14.25
N SER A 2 50.18 -0.54 14.75
CA SER A 2 49.33 -1.37 13.89
C SER A 2 48.13 -0.52 13.48
N ALA A 3 47.90 -0.38 12.17
CA ALA A 3 46.66 0.18 11.67
C ALA A 3 45.50 -0.69 12.18
N LYS A 4 44.54 -0.07 12.86
CA LYS A 4 43.24 -0.71 13.10
C LYS A 4 42.44 -0.54 11.82
N GLU A 5 42.06 -1.65 11.20
CA GLU A 5 41.00 -1.65 10.21
C GLU A 5 39.72 -1.18 10.90
N VAL A 6 39.14 -0.10 10.39
CA VAL A 6 37.82 0.38 10.82
C VAL A 6 36.83 -0.39 9.95
N GLU A 7 36.26 -1.44 10.51
CA GLU A 7 35.17 -2.19 9.91
C GLU A 7 33.92 -1.29 9.95
N THR A 8 33.56 -0.71 8.81
CA THR A 8 32.31 0.03 8.68
C THR A 8 31.18 -0.97 8.51
N ASP A 9 30.24 -0.99 9.46
CA ASP A 9 29.01 -1.77 9.38
C ASP A 9 28.17 -1.29 8.17
N LEU A 10 28.25 -2.02 7.07
CA LEU A 10 27.53 -1.74 5.83
C LEU A 10 26.01 -1.96 5.98
N ASP A 11 25.56 -2.60 7.07
CA ASP A 11 24.16 -2.88 7.36
C ASP A 11 23.51 -1.81 8.26
N ALA A 12 24.28 -0.79 8.68
CA ALA A 12 23.76 0.33 9.45
C ALA A 12 22.67 1.09 8.65
N GLY A 13 21.41 0.89 9.05
CA GLY A 13 20.25 1.50 8.41
C GLY A 13 19.49 0.60 7.42
N VAL A 14 19.90 -0.66 7.26
CA VAL A 14 19.15 -1.65 6.48
C VAL A 14 18.04 -2.26 7.34
N LEU A 15 16.79 -2.15 6.87
CA LEU A 15 15.65 -2.82 7.47
C LEU A 15 15.31 -4.08 6.67
N HIS A 16 15.41 -5.26 7.29
CA HIS A 16 15.01 -6.51 6.65
C HIS A 16 13.48 -6.66 6.57
N ASN A 17 13.00 -7.31 5.52
CA ASN A 17 11.58 -7.62 5.30
C ASN A 17 10.89 -8.25 6.53
N SER A 18 11.55 -9.20 7.19
CA SER A 18 11.02 -9.85 8.39
C SER A 18 10.86 -8.89 9.57
N GLU A 19 11.74 -7.90 9.70
CA GLU A 19 11.66 -6.89 10.74
C GLU A 19 10.47 -5.93 10.49
N TRP A 20 10.23 -5.57 9.22
CA TRP A 20 9.05 -4.78 8.86
C TRP A 20 7.74 -5.51 9.17
N VAL A 21 7.64 -6.79 8.78
CA VAL A 21 6.48 -7.63 9.14
C VAL A 21 6.34 -7.71 10.67
N LYS A 22 7.47 -7.89 11.39
CA LYS A 22 7.45 -7.98 12.84
C LYS A 22 6.92 -6.73 13.51
N ARG A 23 7.25 -5.54 13.00
CA ARG A 23 6.73 -4.27 13.50
C ARG A 23 5.20 -4.21 13.46
N TRP A 24 4.59 -4.66 12.36
CA TRP A 24 3.13 -4.76 12.27
C TRP A 24 2.56 -5.77 13.27
N GLU A 25 3.16 -6.95 13.41
CA GLU A 25 2.71 -7.97 14.37
C GLU A 25 2.70 -7.47 15.82
N VAL A 26 3.69 -6.67 16.22
CA VAL A 26 3.82 -6.15 17.60
C VAL A 26 3.21 -4.76 17.79
N GLY A 27 2.63 -4.17 16.73
CA GLY A 27 2.05 -2.83 16.76
C GLY A 27 3.07 -1.69 16.87
N ASP A 28 4.33 -1.93 16.51
CA ASP A 28 5.37 -0.89 16.40
C ASP A 28 5.22 -0.10 15.09
N ILE A 29 4.10 0.60 14.98
CA ILE A 29 3.64 1.30 13.77
C ILE A 29 3.52 2.81 14.00
N ALA A 30 4.48 3.41 14.71
CA ALA A 30 4.47 4.84 15.04
C ALA A 30 4.46 5.77 13.80
N PHE A 31 4.79 5.25 12.63
CA PHE A 31 4.68 5.94 11.34
C PHE A 31 3.24 6.03 10.81
N HIS A 32 2.32 5.22 11.33
CA HIS A 32 0.92 5.22 10.88
C HIS A 32 0.19 6.47 11.38
N GLN A 33 -0.50 7.14 10.46
CA GLN A 33 -1.41 8.24 10.76
C GLN A 33 -2.86 7.75 10.67
N SER A 34 -3.66 8.06 11.68
CA SER A 34 -5.08 7.64 11.77
C SER A 34 -6.02 8.46 10.90
N ARG A 35 -5.53 9.53 10.27
CA ARG A 35 -6.27 10.41 9.35
C ARG A 35 -5.50 10.49 8.03
N TYR A 36 -6.23 10.72 6.94
CA TYR A 36 -5.60 10.97 5.64
C TYR A 36 -4.83 12.29 5.66
N ASP A 37 -3.88 12.43 4.74
CA ASP A 37 -3.00 13.59 4.64
C ASP A 37 -3.80 14.89 4.44
N SER A 38 -3.52 15.89 5.26
CA SER A 38 -4.13 17.24 5.19
C SER A 38 -3.95 17.95 3.84
N LEU A 39 -3.00 17.52 3.01
CA LEU A 39 -2.85 18.01 1.65
C LEU A 39 -4.09 17.73 0.80
N PHE A 40 -4.83 16.66 1.07
CA PHE A 40 -6.07 16.38 0.35
C PHE A 40 -7.17 17.40 0.63
N ASP A 41 -7.23 17.97 1.85
CA ASP A 41 -8.22 18.99 2.22
C ASP A 41 -8.01 20.31 1.44
N SER A 42 -6.75 20.64 1.11
CA SER A 42 -6.40 21.93 0.49
C SER A 42 -6.05 21.85 -0.98
N GLN A 43 -5.61 20.68 -1.47
CA GLN A 43 -5.03 20.52 -2.82
C GLN A 43 -5.57 19.32 -3.59
N GLY A 44 -6.61 18.64 -3.09
CA GLY A 44 -7.16 17.43 -3.75
C GLY A 44 -7.45 17.61 -5.25
N GLU A 45 -8.11 18.71 -5.63
CA GLU A 45 -8.40 19.02 -7.06
C GLU A 45 -7.13 19.24 -7.89
N ALA A 46 -6.09 19.86 -7.30
CA ALA A 46 -4.83 20.12 -7.97
C ALA A 46 -3.97 18.84 -8.10
N LEU A 47 -4.07 17.92 -7.14
CA LEU A 47 -3.40 16.61 -7.17
C LEU A 47 -4.04 15.66 -8.19
N PHE A 48 -5.36 15.75 -8.40
CA PHE A 48 -6.11 14.91 -9.33
C PHE A 48 -6.87 15.72 -10.39
N PRO A 49 -6.17 16.49 -11.26
CA PRO A 49 -6.81 17.35 -12.23
C PRO A 49 -7.50 16.53 -13.32
N GLY A 50 -8.76 16.85 -13.62
CA GLY A 50 -9.54 16.14 -14.64
C GLY A 50 -10.19 14.83 -14.17
N GLY A 51 -10.54 14.74 -12.87
CA GLY A 51 -11.42 13.70 -12.33
C GLY A 51 -10.71 12.37 -12.02
N ALA A 52 -11.47 11.27 -12.05
CA ALA A 52 -11.05 9.93 -11.66
C ALA A 52 -9.70 9.50 -12.24
N LYS A 53 -8.76 9.10 -11.37
CA LYS A 53 -7.42 8.61 -11.73
C LYS A 53 -7.22 7.15 -11.32
N SER A 54 -6.18 6.54 -11.88
CA SER A 54 -5.60 5.30 -11.33
C SER A 54 -4.37 5.68 -10.50
N VAL A 55 -4.37 5.35 -9.22
CA VAL A 55 -3.33 5.71 -8.26
C VAL A 55 -2.65 4.45 -7.72
N PHE A 56 -1.32 4.48 -7.69
CA PHE A 56 -0.51 3.42 -7.10
C PHE A 56 0.11 3.91 -5.78
N VAL A 57 -0.05 3.14 -4.70
CA VAL A 57 0.47 3.46 -3.37
C VAL A 57 1.46 2.37 -2.93
N PRO A 58 2.77 2.58 -3.08
CA PRO A 58 3.78 1.61 -2.64
C PRO A 58 3.93 1.64 -1.12
N LEU A 59 4.17 0.47 -0.52
CA LEU A 59 4.31 0.30 0.94
C LEU A 59 3.13 0.92 1.70
N CYS A 60 1.92 0.61 1.24
CA CYS A 60 0.74 1.35 1.63
C CYS A 60 0.34 1.19 3.10
N GLY A 61 0.87 0.16 3.78
CA GLY A 61 0.41 -0.19 5.12
C GLY A 61 -1.12 -0.24 5.17
N LYS A 62 -1.68 0.54 6.10
CA LYS A 62 -3.12 0.81 6.23
C LYS A 62 -3.48 2.29 6.08
N THR A 63 -2.82 3.02 5.18
CA THR A 63 -3.06 4.47 5.07
C THR A 63 -4.53 4.81 4.75
N PRO A 64 -5.16 5.73 5.52
CA PRO A 64 -6.51 6.23 5.20
C PRO A 64 -6.58 6.99 3.87
N ASP A 65 -5.43 7.41 3.31
CA ASP A 65 -5.35 8.11 2.03
C ASP A 65 -5.96 7.30 0.89
N MET A 66 -5.75 5.97 0.91
CA MET A 66 -6.30 5.07 -0.10
C MET A 66 -7.83 5.09 -0.09
N ILE A 67 -8.43 5.15 1.10
CA ILE A 67 -9.87 5.20 1.28
C ILE A 67 -10.42 6.55 0.86
N TRP A 68 -9.72 7.63 1.19
CA TRP A 68 -10.09 8.97 0.71
C TRP A 68 -10.10 9.01 -0.81
N MET A 69 -9.02 8.57 -1.46
CA MET A 69 -8.90 8.56 -2.93
C MET A 69 -9.99 7.68 -3.59
N TYR A 70 -10.25 6.51 -3.01
CA TYR A 70 -11.32 5.64 -3.46
C TYR A 70 -12.69 6.33 -3.38
N ASN A 71 -12.99 7.00 -2.26
CA ASN A 71 -14.25 7.75 -2.10
C ASN A 71 -14.37 8.96 -3.03
N GLN A 72 -13.27 9.49 -3.55
CA GLN A 72 -13.27 10.50 -4.63
C GLN A 72 -13.47 9.90 -6.03
N GLY A 73 -13.71 8.59 -6.14
CA GLY A 73 -13.91 7.88 -7.39
C GLY A 73 -12.61 7.52 -8.12
N HIS A 74 -11.48 7.49 -7.43
CA HIS A 74 -10.22 7.00 -7.99
C HIS A 74 -10.13 5.48 -7.89
N SER A 75 -9.53 4.85 -8.91
CA SER A 75 -9.05 3.48 -8.85
C SER A 75 -7.72 3.47 -8.11
N VAL A 76 -7.60 2.72 -7.02
CA VAL A 76 -6.42 2.74 -6.15
C VAL A 76 -5.86 1.33 -6.00
N VAL A 77 -4.57 1.17 -6.24
CA VAL A 77 -3.84 -0.08 -6.02
C VAL A 77 -2.71 0.17 -5.03
N GLY A 78 -2.70 -0.60 -3.95
CA GLY A 78 -1.63 -0.60 -2.96
C GLY A 78 -0.85 -1.90 -2.98
N VAL A 79 0.42 -1.82 -2.61
CA VAL A 79 1.25 -3.01 -2.37
C VAL A 79 1.94 -2.84 -1.04
N GLU A 80 1.81 -3.85 -0.18
CA GLU A 80 2.34 -3.88 1.18
C GLU A 80 2.94 -5.25 1.48
N LEU A 81 3.98 -5.31 2.31
CA LEU A 81 4.62 -6.56 2.71
C LEU A 81 3.84 -7.25 3.84
N SER A 82 3.28 -6.49 4.76
CA SER A 82 2.48 -6.97 5.88
C SER A 82 1.03 -7.28 5.47
N GLU A 83 0.67 -8.57 5.41
CA GLU A 83 -0.72 -8.98 5.20
C GLU A 83 -1.65 -8.48 6.31
N GLN A 84 -1.16 -8.41 7.55
CA GLN A 84 -1.92 -7.88 8.68
C GLN A 84 -2.31 -6.41 8.44
N ALA A 85 -1.40 -5.58 7.93
CA ALA A 85 -1.70 -4.18 7.61
C ALA A 85 -2.84 -4.07 6.60
N VAL A 86 -2.83 -4.91 5.56
CA VAL A 86 -3.88 -4.94 4.55
C VAL A 86 -5.20 -5.42 5.16
N GLN A 87 -5.21 -6.48 5.97
CA GLN A 87 -6.42 -6.94 6.65
C GLN A 87 -7.00 -5.88 7.60
N GLU A 88 -6.15 -5.16 8.33
CA GLU A 88 -6.53 -4.03 9.18
C GLU A 88 -7.15 -2.90 8.33
N LEU A 89 -6.54 -2.54 7.20
CA LEU A 89 -7.10 -1.52 6.28
C LEU A 89 -8.55 -1.85 5.89
N PHE A 90 -8.83 -3.09 5.49
CA PHE A 90 -10.19 -3.49 5.10
C PHE A 90 -11.14 -3.53 6.30
N SER A 91 -10.74 -4.16 7.40
CA SER A 91 -11.60 -4.34 8.57
C SER A 91 -11.93 -3.02 9.28
N GLU A 92 -10.95 -2.12 9.46
CA GLU A 92 -11.15 -0.80 10.07
C GLU A 92 -12.11 0.07 9.25
N ASN A 93 -12.11 -0.09 7.92
CA ASN A 93 -12.98 0.64 7.00
C ASN A 93 -14.28 -0.11 6.66
N LYS A 94 -14.54 -1.25 7.32
CA LYS A 94 -15.75 -2.08 7.13
C LYS A 94 -15.98 -2.50 5.66
N LEU A 95 -14.89 -2.76 4.96
CA LEU A 95 -14.92 -3.21 3.57
C LEU A 95 -14.85 -4.74 3.51
N GLU A 96 -15.74 -5.35 2.74
CA GLU A 96 -15.64 -6.78 2.44
C GLU A 96 -14.54 -7.01 1.41
N ALA A 97 -13.57 -7.85 1.75
CA ALA A 97 -12.46 -8.19 0.87
C ALA A 97 -12.75 -9.50 0.13
N ARG A 98 -12.66 -9.46 -1.21
CA ARG A 98 -12.45 -10.66 -2.02
C ARG A 98 -10.95 -10.92 -2.13
N VAL A 99 -10.51 -12.10 -1.69
CA VAL A 99 -9.10 -12.50 -1.75
C VAL A 99 -8.84 -13.44 -2.92
N GLN A 100 -7.82 -13.14 -3.71
CA GLN A 100 -7.33 -13.98 -4.81
C GLN A 100 -5.82 -14.16 -4.67
N HIS A 101 -5.27 -15.26 -5.20
CA HIS A 101 -3.82 -15.45 -5.24
C HIS A 101 -3.28 -15.06 -6.61
N VAL A 102 -2.26 -14.20 -6.65
CA VAL A 102 -1.60 -13.76 -7.87
C VAL A 102 -0.17 -14.29 -7.88
N GLU A 103 0.16 -15.06 -8.91
CA GLU A 103 1.50 -15.63 -9.08
C GLU A 103 2.56 -14.53 -9.11
N GLY A 104 3.65 -14.73 -8.35
CA GLY A 104 4.75 -13.77 -8.26
C GLY A 104 4.45 -12.52 -7.43
N VAL A 105 3.24 -12.34 -6.89
CA VAL A 105 2.92 -11.26 -5.95
C VAL A 105 2.59 -11.89 -4.60
N GLY A 106 1.47 -12.61 -4.51
CA GLY A 106 0.93 -13.10 -3.24
C GLY A 106 -0.59 -12.92 -3.19
N PRO A 107 -1.20 -12.80 -2.00
CA PRO A 107 -2.62 -12.54 -1.87
C PRO A 107 -2.96 -11.11 -2.36
N LEU A 108 -4.04 -11.00 -3.12
CA LEU A 108 -4.64 -9.76 -3.60
C LEU A 108 -6.01 -9.59 -2.94
N TYR A 109 -6.13 -8.56 -2.10
CA TYR A 109 -7.37 -8.15 -1.47
C TYR A 109 -8.07 -7.12 -2.36
N THR A 110 -9.28 -7.41 -2.81
CA THR A 110 -10.08 -6.48 -3.61
C THR A 110 -11.34 -6.10 -2.85
N ALA A 111 -11.63 -4.82 -2.71
CA ALA A 111 -12.92 -4.38 -2.16
C ALA A 111 -14.05 -4.84 -3.09
N SER A 112 -15.12 -5.41 -2.53
CA SER A 112 -16.33 -5.66 -3.31
C SER A 112 -16.92 -4.34 -3.83
N GLU A 113 -17.57 -4.39 -4.99
CA GLU A 113 -17.96 -3.23 -5.79
C GLU A 113 -18.72 -2.15 -5.00
N TRP A 114 -18.23 -0.91 -5.08
CA TRP A 114 -19.05 0.30 -4.93
C TRP A 114 -19.57 0.69 -6.32
N TYR A 115 -20.89 0.73 -6.51
CA TYR A 115 -21.53 1.29 -7.73
C TYR A 115 -21.74 2.81 -7.54
N PRO A 116 -21.47 3.67 -8.57
CA PRO A 116 -21.82 3.41 -9.96
C PRO A 116 -20.66 3.57 -10.98
N THR A 117 -20.35 2.45 -11.66
CA THR A 117 -19.60 2.28 -12.94
C THR A 117 -18.35 3.14 -13.19
N PRO A 118 -17.13 2.57 -13.00
CA PRO A 118 -15.92 3.10 -13.61
C PRO A 118 -15.77 2.64 -15.09
N PRO A 119 -15.13 3.45 -15.97
CA PRO A 119 -14.88 3.08 -17.36
C PRO A 119 -13.87 1.92 -17.46
N PRO A 120 -13.91 1.10 -18.53
CA PRO A 120 -13.06 -0.08 -18.65
C PRO A 120 -11.58 0.30 -18.75
N LEU A 121 -10.79 -0.08 -17.73
CA LEU A 121 -9.34 0.01 -17.78
C LEU A 121 -8.76 -1.19 -18.55
N LYS A 122 -8.15 -0.91 -19.71
CA LYS A 122 -7.32 -1.86 -20.44
C LYS A 122 -5.91 -1.84 -19.84
N ASP A 123 -5.42 -3.04 -19.50
CA ASP A 123 -4.02 -3.42 -19.33
C ASP A 123 -3.09 -2.41 -18.64
N VAL A 124 -3.05 -2.44 -17.30
CA VAL A 124 -2.09 -1.65 -16.52
C VAL A 124 -1.29 -2.57 -15.57
N PHE A 125 -0.05 -2.84 -15.99
CA PHE A 125 1.17 -3.04 -15.19
C PHE A 125 1.21 -4.09 -14.06
N PHE A 126 1.20 -5.38 -14.38
CA PHE A 126 1.75 -6.41 -13.46
C PHE A 126 2.94 -7.22 -14.02
N ASN A 127 3.38 -6.99 -15.27
CA ASN A 127 4.29 -7.93 -15.93
C ASN A 127 5.81 -7.67 -15.77
N ARG A 128 6.28 -6.76 -14.92
CA ARG A 128 7.74 -6.47 -14.83
C ARG A 128 8.27 -6.06 -13.46
N LEU A 129 7.91 -6.76 -12.40
CA LEU A 129 8.62 -6.59 -11.13
C LEU A 129 9.04 -7.96 -10.56
N PRO A 130 10.33 -8.23 -10.34
CA PRO A 130 10.79 -9.41 -9.63
C PRO A 130 10.62 -9.16 -8.13
N LEU A 131 9.42 -9.37 -7.59
CA LEU A 131 9.12 -9.11 -6.18
C LEU A 131 8.64 -10.38 -5.51
N ALA A 132 9.49 -10.99 -4.68
CA ALA A 132 9.09 -12.10 -3.86
C ALA A 132 8.10 -11.65 -2.76
N ARG A 133 6.91 -12.26 -2.72
CA ARG A 133 5.92 -12.26 -1.61
C ARG A 133 5.49 -10.88 -1.10
N MET A 134 4.74 -10.13 -1.90
CA MET A 134 4.02 -8.93 -1.46
C MET A 134 2.51 -9.17 -1.44
N VAL A 135 1.79 -8.40 -0.62
CA VAL A 135 0.33 -8.40 -0.57
C VAL A 135 -0.17 -7.22 -1.39
N GLY A 136 -1.03 -7.51 -2.37
CA GLY A 136 -1.71 -6.47 -3.13
C GLY A 136 -3.04 -6.10 -2.46
N CYS A 137 -3.41 -4.83 -2.51
CA CYS A 137 -4.78 -4.39 -2.29
C CYS A 137 -5.26 -3.54 -3.46
N LYS A 138 -6.52 -3.72 -3.85
CA LYS A 138 -7.12 -3.04 -4.98
C LYS A 138 -8.51 -2.53 -4.62
N PHE A 139 -8.71 -1.25 -4.87
CA PHE A 139 -9.97 -0.54 -4.75
C PHE A 139 -10.33 -0.07 -6.16
N THR A 140 -11.40 -0.63 -6.73
CA THR A 140 -11.93 -0.25 -8.05
C THR A 140 -13.42 -0.06 -7.99
#